data_AF-A0A534FEU3-F1
#
_entry.id   AF-A0A534FEU3-F1
#
_cell.length_a   1.000
_cell.length_b   1.000
_cell.length_c   1.000
_cell.angle_alpha   90.00
_cell.angle_beta   90.00
_cell.angle_gamma   90.00
#
_symmetry.space_group_name_H-M   'P 1'
#
loop_
_entity.id
_entity.type
_entity.pdbx_description
1 polymer ?
#
loop_
_entity_poly.entity_id
_entity_poly.type
_entity_poly.pdbx_seq_one_letter_code
_entity_poly.pdbx_strand_id
1 'polypeptide(L)'
;MNTVVKIDPKDIDAIAFQEASLDIWDKKYRLTAKDGAPIDKTMDDTYQRVARALADVEKDEVREHWYERFLWALRRGAIPAGRVISNAGALEHKPATSTINCTVSGTIHDSMDDILKKVHEAGLTLKSGAGIGYSFSTLRPRGAYVSGAGSYTSGPLSFMDIFDKMCFTISSAGGRRGAQMGTFDVGHPDVMEFIRAKRENGRLRQFNLSLLITDEFMQAVREDREWKLAFPLSLREYEADKPDLKDPAKFVWR
;
A
#
# COMPACT_ATOMS: atom_id res chain seq x y z
N MET A 1 -50.67 1.53 -18.64
CA MET A 1 -50.39 0.31 -17.85
C MET A 1 -48.92 0.00 -18.00
N ASN A 2 -48.09 0.39 -17.04
CA ASN A 2 -46.65 0.14 -17.06
C ASN A 2 -46.39 -1.28 -16.57
N THR A 3 -45.99 -2.16 -17.48
CA THR A 3 -45.58 -3.53 -17.17
C THR A 3 -44.21 -3.48 -16.54
N VAL A 4 -44.16 -3.39 -15.22
CA VAL A 4 -42.93 -3.63 -14.46
C VAL A 4 -42.58 -5.11 -14.66
N VAL A 5 -41.48 -5.37 -15.35
CA VAL A 5 -40.88 -6.70 -15.43
C VAL A 5 -40.55 -7.12 -14.00
N LYS A 6 -41.37 -8.02 -13.43
CA LYS A 6 -41.03 -8.70 -12.19
C LYS A 6 -39.82 -9.57 -12.49
N ILE A 7 -38.64 -9.09 -12.10
CA ILE A 7 -37.46 -9.94 -12.00
C ILE A 7 -37.71 -10.81 -10.78
N ASP A 8 -38.09 -12.06 -11.01
CA ASP A 8 -38.10 -13.06 -9.94
C ASP A 8 -36.70 -13.08 -9.31
N PRO A 9 -36.58 -13.09 -7.97
CA PRO A 9 -35.29 -13.24 -7.32
C PRO A 9 -34.81 -14.65 -7.65
N LYS A 10 -34.09 -14.80 -8.76
CA LYS A 10 -33.32 -16.00 -9.04
C LYS A 10 -32.48 -16.25 -7.82
N ASP A 11 -32.67 -17.42 -7.22
CA ASP A 11 -31.86 -17.90 -6.13
C ASP A 11 -30.39 -17.69 -6.53
N ILE A 12 -29.70 -16.79 -5.83
CA ILE A 12 -28.31 -16.41 -6.19
C ILE A 12 -27.42 -17.67 -6.13
N ASP A 13 -27.85 -18.67 -5.36
CA ASP A 13 -27.25 -20.00 -5.22
C ASP A 13 -27.40 -20.87 -6.49
N ALA A 14 -28.20 -20.46 -7.49
CA ALA A 14 -28.39 -21.18 -8.75
C ALA A 14 -27.32 -20.86 -9.82
N ILE A 15 -26.47 -19.85 -9.60
CA ILE A 15 -25.38 -19.52 -10.53
C ILE A 15 -24.11 -20.22 -10.07
N ALA A 16 -23.72 -21.27 -10.79
CA ALA A 16 -22.46 -21.96 -10.53
C ALA A 16 -21.26 -21.02 -10.70
N PHE A 17 -20.22 -21.22 -9.88
CA PHE A 17 -18.97 -20.47 -10.02
C PHE A 17 -18.30 -20.77 -11.36
N GLN A 18 -17.70 -19.73 -11.95
CA GLN A 18 -16.90 -19.88 -13.15
C GLN A 18 -15.67 -20.73 -12.85
N GLU A 19 -15.20 -21.51 -13.82
CA GLU A 19 -13.98 -22.31 -13.72
C GLU A 19 -12.78 -21.43 -13.32
N ALA A 20 -12.67 -20.23 -13.90
CA ALA A 20 -11.64 -19.26 -13.53
C ALA A 20 -11.72 -18.82 -12.06
N SER A 21 -12.93 -18.68 -11.49
CA SER A 21 -13.10 -18.35 -10.07
C SER A 21 -12.62 -19.49 -9.17
N LEU A 22 -12.92 -20.74 -9.54
CA LEU A 22 -12.48 -21.93 -8.81
C LEU A 22 -10.96 -22.09 -8.86
N ASP A 23 -10.35 -21.87 -10.04
CA ASP A 23 -8.89 -21.91 -10.21
C ASP A 23 -8.17 -20.82 -9.38
N ILE A 24 -8.71 -19.59 -9.38
CA ILE A 24 -8.19 -18.50 -8.56
C ILE A 24 -8.32 -18.82 -7.07
N TRP A 25 -9.49 -19.33 -6.65
CA TRP A 25 -9.70 -19.73 -5.26
C TRP A 25 -8.70 -20.79 -4.83
N ASP A 26 -8.57 -21.88 -5.58
CA ASP A 26 -7.63 -22.96 -5.30
C ASP A 26 -6.19 -22.45 -5.15
N LYS A 27 -5.72 -21.64 -6.09
CA LYS A 27 -4.33 -21.16 -6.11
C LYS A 27 -4.01 -20.07 -5.09
N LYS A 28 -4.98 -19.23 -4.72
CA LYS A 28 -4.71 -17.96 -4.01
C LYS A 28 -5.42 -17.81 -2.67
N TYR A 29 -6.43 -18.62 -2.38
CA TYR A 29 -7.33 -18.40 -1.24
C TYR A 29 -7.63 -19.67 -0.43
N ARG A 30 -7.62 -20.84 -1.06
CA ARG A 30 -7.72 -22.13 -0.38
C ARG A 30 -6.60 -22.27 0.64
N LEU A 31 -6.97 -22.59 1.87
CA LEU A 31 -5.98 -22.92 2.89
C LEU A 31 -5.48 -24.34 2.67
N THR A 32 -4.16 -24.50 2.61
CA THR A 32 -3.49 -25.79 2.51
C THR A 32 -2.48 -25.92 3.65
N ALA A 33 -2.24 -27.15 4.08
CA ALA A 33 -1.15 -27.48 4.98
C ALA A 33 0.21 -27.37 4.27
N LYS A 34 1.30 -27.53 5.02
CA LYS A 34 2.67 -27.40 4.52
C LYS A 34 3.03 -28.45 3.46
N ASP A 35 2.45 -29.63 3.54
CA ASP A 35 2.61 -30.72 2.58
C ASP A 35 1.72 -30.56 1.32
N GLY A 36 0.91 -29.50 1.26
CA GLY A 36 -0.01 -29.22 0.17
C GLY A 36 -1.40 -29.84 0.34
N ALA A 37 -1.67 -30.56 1.43
CA ALA A 37 -2.99 -31.10 1.70
C ALA A 37 -4.02 -29.97 1.88
N PRO A 38 -5.19 -30.03 1.22
CA PRO A 38 -6.22 -29.01 1.37
C PRO A 38 -6.84 -29.06 2.77
N ILE A 39 -6.79 -27.94 3.49
CA ILE A 39 -7.53 -27.74 4.74
C ILE A 39 -8.96 -27.30 4.42
N ASP A 40 -9.10 -26.29 3.55
CA ASP A 40 -10.38 -25.97 2.96
C ASP A 40 -10.63 -26.90 1.76
N LYS A 41 -11.60 -27.81 1.85
CA LYS A 41 -11.92 -28.76 0.76
C LYS A 41 -12.79 -28.09 -0.30
N THR A 42 -13.68 -27.20 0.13
CA THR A 42 -14.61 -26.44 -0.69
C THR A 42 -14.47 -24.94 -0.42
N MET A 43 -14.98 -24.10 -1.33
CA MET A 43 -14.99 -22.66 -1.10
C MET A 43 -15.90 -22.27 0.07
N ASP A 44 -16.92 -23.07 0.36
CA ASP A 44 -17.75 -22.88 1.54
C ASP A 44 -16.97 -23.15 2.83
N ASP A 45 -16.03 -24.10 2.85
CA ASP A 45 -15.13 -24.30 4.00
C ASP A 45 -14.27 -23.06 4.25
N THR A 46 -13.79 -22.39 3.18
CA THR A 46 -13.12 -21.10 3.30
C THR A 46 -14.05 -20.05 3.93
N TYR A 47 -15.32 -19.99 3.52
CA TYR A 47 -16.29 -19.06 4.13
C TYR A 47 -16.56 -19.37 5.59
N GLN A 48 -16.72 -20.64 5.95
CA GLN A 48 -16.91 -21.07 7.34
C GLN A 48 -15.70 -20.71 8.20
N ARG A 49 -14.47 -20.97 7.72
CA ARG A 49 -13.23 -20.59 8.42
C ARG A 49 -13.16 -19.08 8.66
N VAL A 50 -13.42 -18.27 7.63
CA VAL A 50 -13.38 -16.81 7.74
C VAL A 50 -14.48 -16.30 8.68
N ALA A 51 -15.71 -16.79 8.55
CA ALA A 51 -16.82 -16.41 9.43
C ALA A 51 -16.51 -16.74 10.89
N ARG A 52 -15.94 -17.93 11.16
CA ARG A 52 -15.54 -18.35 12.50
C ARG A 52 -14.47 -17.42 13.07
N ALA A 53 -13.40 -17.18 12.30
CA ALA A 53 -12.32 -16.29 12.73
C ALA A 53 -12.79 -14.86 13.03
N LEU A 54 -13.80 -14.36 12.32
CA LEU A 54 -14.42 -13.06 12.61
C LEU A 54 -15.27 -13.10 13.87
N ALA A 55 -16.09 -14.14 14.04
CA ALA A 55 -16.95 -14.31 15.20
C ALA A 55 -16.16 -14.53 16.50
N ASP A 56 -15.00 -15.19 16.45
CA ASP A 56 -14.20 -15.50 17.64
C ASP A 56 -13.61 -14.26 18.34
N VAL A 57 -13.58 -13.11 17.66
CA VAL A 57 -13.20 -11.81 18.26
C VAL A 57 -14.30 -11.27 19.18
N GLU A 58 -15.55 -11.68 18.96
CA GLU A 58 -16.69 -11.28 19.78
C GLU A 58 -16.68 -11.98 21.15
N LYS A 59 -17.51 -11.47 22.06
CA LYS A 59 -17.74 -12.10 23.36
C LYS A 59 -18.41 -13.47 23.20
N ASP A 60 -18.03 -14.40 24.07
CA ASP A 60 -18.45 -15.80 24.04
C ASP A 60 -19.96 -15.98 23.86
N GLU A 61 -20.79 -15.16 24.51
CA GLU A 61 -22.25 -15.30 24.51
C GLU A 61 -22.91 -14.99 23.16
N VAL A 62 -22.21 -14.25 22.28
CA VAL A 62 -22.74 -13.79 20.98
C VAL A 62 -21.97 -14.37 19.79
N ARG A 63 -20.95 -15.21 20.01
CA ARG A 63 -20.12 -15.76 18.92
C ARG A 63 -20.93 -16.54 17.91
N GLU A 64 -21.79 -17.47 18.34
CA GLU A 64 -22.59 -18.27 17.41
C GLU A 64 -23.58 -17.42 16.62
N HIS A 65 -24.19 -16.43 17.26
CA HIS A 65 -25.06 -15.46 16.58
C HIS A 65 -24.31 -14.74 15.44
N TRP A 66 -23.09 -14.27 15.69
CA TRP A 66 -22.31 -13.57 14.68
C TRP A 66 -21.71 -14.50 13.63
N TYR A 67 -21.30 -15.71 14.01
CA TYR A 67 -20.82 -16.73 13.08
C TYR A 67 -21.85 -17.01 11.98
N GLU A 68 -23.10 -17.27 12.36
CA GLU A 68 -24.19 -17.53 11.41
C GLU A 68 -24.41 -16.36 10.45
N ARG A 69 -24.35 -15.13 10.98
CA ARG A 69 -24.55 -13.91 10.19
C ARG A 69 -23.40 -13.62 9.24
N PHE A 70 -22.15 -13.80 9.68
CA PHE A 70 -20.98 -13.65 8.81
C PHE A 70 -20.97 -14.70 7.71
N LEU A 71 -21.28 -15.96 8.05
CA LEU A 71 -21.35 -17.04 7.07
C LEU A 71 -22.45 -16.78 6.04
N TRP A 72 -23.64 -16.37 6.49
CA TRP A 72 -24.73 -15.96 5.60
C TRP A 72 -24.28 -14.82 4.66
N ALA A 73 -23.62 -13.79 5.19
CA ALA A 73 -23.17 -12.65 4.39
C ALA A 73 -22.14 -13.05 3.32
N LEU A 74 -21.15 -13.88 3.70
CA LEU A 74 -20.13 -14.39 2.78
C LEU A 74 -20.76 -15.20 1.63
N ARG A 75 -21.70 -16.10 1.96
CA ARG A 75 -22.44 -16.89 0.97
C ARG A 75 -23.30 -16.03 0.05
N ARG A 76 -23.78 -14.88 0.53
CA ARG A 76 -24.55 -13.90 -0.25
C ARG A 76 -23.69 -12.86 -0.97
N GLY A 77 -22.37 -13.04 -1.03
CA GLY A 77 -21.47 -12.23 -1.85
C GLY A 77 -20.87 -11.00 -1.14
N ALA A 78 -21.06 -10.85 0.17
CA ALA A 78 -20.28 -9.89 0.94
C ALA A 78 -18.86 -10.45 1.17
N ILE A 79 -17.99 -10.30 0.17
CA ILE A 79 -16.64 -10.89 0.16
C ILE A 79 -15.59 -9.88 0.66
N PRO A 80 -14.92 -10.13 1.80
CA PRO A 80 -13.80 -9.33 2.28
C PRO A 80 -12.61 -9.28 1.32
N ALA A 81 -11.71 -8.34 1.59
CA ALA A 81 -10.47 -8.20 0.84
C ALA A 81 -9.61 -9.47 0.87
N GLY A 82 -8.79 -9.66 -0.17
CA GLY A 82 -8.13 -10.94 -0.41
C GLY A 82 -7.08 -11.39 0.63
N ARG A 83 -6.64 -10.55 1.58
CA ARG A 83 -5.82 -11.03 2.72
C ARG A 83 -6.68 -11.58 3.84
N VAL A 84 -7.86 -11.01 4.08
CA VAL A 84 -8.83 -11.54 5.03
C VAL A 84 -9.23 -12.96 4.63
N ILE A 85 -9.64 -13.17 3.37
CA ILE A 85 -10.03 -14.51 2.88
C ILE A 85 -8.90 -15.54 3.02
N SER A 86 -7.66 -15.16 2.67
CA SER A 86 -6.50 -16.07 2.67
C SER A 86 -5.98 -16.42 4.07
N ASN A 87 -6.11 -15.50 5.04
CA ASN A 87 -5.32 -15.55 6.28
C ASN A 87 -6.17 -15.58 7.56
N ALA A 88 -7.44 -15.15 7.55
CA ALA A 88 -8.29 -15.23 8.74
C ALA A 88 -8.51 -16.69 9.15
N GLY A 89 -8.22 -17.04 10.41
CA GLY A 89 -8.31 -18.43 10.89
C GLY A 89 -7.24 -19.38 10.33
N ALA A 90 -6.14 -18.85 9.75
CA ALA A 90 -5.06 -19.66 9.18
C ALA A 90 -3.79 -19.69 10.05
N LEU A 91 -3.82 -19.18 11.28
CA LEU A 91 -2.63 -18.94 12.11
C LEU A 91 -1.76 -20.18 12.32
N GLU A 92 -2.37 -21.36 12.47
CA GLU A 92 -1.67 -22.63 12.65
C GLU A 92 -0.77 -22.98 11.45
N HIS A 93 -1.19 -22.62 10.24
CA HIS A 93 -0.47 -22.94 8.99
C HIS A 93 0.28 -21.73 8.41
N LYS A 94 -0.12 -20.50 8.75
CA LYS A 94 0.40 -19.22 8.24
C LYS A 94 0.62 -18.20 9.38
N PRO A 95 1.48 -18.49 10.37
CA PRO A 95 1.56 -17.72 11.63
C PRO A 95 2.07 -16.29 11.46
N ALA A 96 2.84 -16.01 10.41
CA ALA A 96 3.47 -14.71 10.18
C ALA A 96 2.78 -13.93 9.04
N THR A 97 1.45 -14.02 8.94
CA THR A 97 0.67 -13.35 7.89
C THR A 97 -0.34 -12.36 8.46
N SER A 98 -0.62 -11.29 7.72
CA SER A 98 -1.57 -10.25 8.11
C SER A 98 -2.90 -10.41 7.39
N THR A 99 -4.01 -10.07 8.05
CA THR A 99 -5.32 -9.88 7.42
C THR A 99 -5.49 -8.49 6.79
N ILE A 100 -4.53 -7.58 7.01
CA ILE A 100 -4.54 -6.22 6.46
C ILE A 100 -3.99 -6.23 5.03
N ASN A 101 -4.75 -5.63 4.10
CA ASN A 101 -4.33 -5.48 2.71
C ASN A 101 -3.43 -4.26 2.50
N CYS A 102 -3.80 -3.12 3.07
CA CYS A 102 -3.22 -1.81 2.73
C CYS A 102 -2.65 -1.15 3.99
N THR A 103 -1.43 -0.64 3.87
CA THR A 103 -0.79 0.19 4.90
C THR A 103 -0.14 1.42 4.29
N VAL A 104 0.05 2.43 5.11
CA VAL A 104 0.84 3.62 4.77
C VAL A 104 1.97 3.69 5.78
N SER A 105 3.19 3.84 5.28
CA SER A 105 4.36 4.08 6.11
C SER A 105 4.18 5.36 6.92
N GLY A 106 4.71 5.38 8.14
CA GLY A 106 4.99 6.65 8.81
C GLY A 106 5.97 7.51 8.00
N THR A 107 6.09 8.77 8.38
CA THR A 107 7.00 9.75 7.77
C THR A 107 8.40 9.18 7.64
N ILE A 108 8.99 9.28 6.45
CA ILE A 108 10.41 9.01 6.24
C ILE A 108 11.16 10.29 6.61
N HIS A 109 11.90 10.27 7.70
CA HIS A 109 12.72 11.39 8.10
C HIS A 109 14.00 11.42 7.28
N ASP A 110 14.47 12.62 6.95
CA ASP A 110 15.63 12.86 6.09
C ASP A 110 16.96 12.58 6.81
N SER A 111 17.20 11.29 7.08
CA SER A 111 18.39 10.76 7.72
C SER A 111 18.62 9.32 7.25
N MET A 112 19.88 8.90 7.15
CA MET A 112 20.20 7.54 6.71
C MET A 112 19.61 6.48 7.65
N ASP A 113 19.67 6.72 8.97
CA ASP A 113 19.15 5.79 9.97
C ASP A 113 17.63 5.56 9.79
N ASP A 114 16.85 6.65 9.69
CA ASP A 114 15.41 6.51 9.51
C ASP A 114 15.05 5.92 8.14
N ILE A 115 15.74 6.31 7.05
CA ILE A 115 15.52 5.72 5.72
C ILE A 115 15.69 4.20 5.77
N LEU A 116 16.79 3.70 6.35
CA LEU A 116 17.06 2.27 6.44
C LEU A 116 16.10 1.56 7.39
N LYS A 117 15.69 2.20 8.48
CA LYS A 117 14.64 1.70 9.36
C LYS A 117 13.31 1.55 8.62
N LYS A 118 12.94 2.53 7.78
CA LYS A 118 11.72 2.46 6.95
C LYS A 118 11.79 1.37 5.89
N VAL A 119 12.97 1.10 5.32
CA VAL A 119 13.20 -0.06 4.44
C VAL A 119 12.97 -1.37 5.20
N HIS A 120 13.45 -1.48 6.44
CA HIS A 120 13.24 -2.66 7.28
C HIS A 120 11.75 -2.87 7.63
N GLU A 121 11.06 -1.82 8.08
CA GLU A 121 9.61 -1.84 8.36
C GLU A 121 8.80 -2.25 7.12
N ALA A 122 9.17 -1.71 5.96
CA ALA A 122 8.59 -2.06 4.68
C ALA A 122 8.76 -3.55 4.34
N GLY A 123 9.95 -4.09 4.55
CA GLY A 123 10.23 -5.50 4.27
C GLY A 123 9.40 -6.44 5.14
N LEU A 124 9.27 -6.15 6.43
CA LEU A 124 8.40 -6.92 7.33
C LEU A 124 6.93 -6.83 6.93
N THR A 125 6.48 -5.65 6.53
CA THR A 125 5.11 -5.43 6.05
C THR A 125 4.81 -6.26 4.80
N LEU A 126 5.69 -6.20 3.79
CA LEU A 126 5.55 -6.96 2.55
C LEU A 126 5.63 -8.47 2.78
N LYS A 127 6.53 -8.93 3.66
CA LYS A 127 6.63 -10.32 4.09
C LYS A 127 5.31 -10.82 4.67
N SER A 128 4.64 -10.01 5.50
CA SER A 128 3.36 -10.38 6.11
C SER A 128 2.20 -10.50 5.10
N GLY A 129 2.34 -9.93 3.91
CA GLY A 129 1.31 -9.93 2.86
C GLY A 129 0.75 -8.55 2.52
N ALA A 130 0.93 -7.55 3.36
CA ALA A 130 0.35 -6.23 3.14
C ALA A 130 1.11 -5.44 2.05
N GLY A 131 0.38 -4.67 1.26
CA GLY A 131 0.94 -3.63 0.41
C GLY A 131 1.16 -2.34 1.21
N ILE A 132 2.13 -1.53 0.80
CA ILE A 132 2.57 -0.37 1.58
C ILE A 132 2.85 0.86 0.71
N GLY A 133 2.37 2.02 1.15
CA GLY A 133 2.62 3.32 0.52
C GLY A 133 3.58 4.22 1.32
N TYR A 134 4.28 5.11 0.63
CA TYR A 134 5.23 6.07 1.21
C TYR A 134 5.11 7.44 0.54
N SER A 135 5.50 8.49 1.26
CA SER A 135 5.88 9.77 0.66
C SER A 135 7.39 9.91 0.75
N PHE A 136 8.04 10.17 -0.40
CA PHE A 136 9.48 10.42 -0.47
C PHE A 136 9.81 11.92 -0.50
N SER A 137 8.80 12.77 -0.41
CA SER A 137 8.90 14.25 -0.54
C SER A 137 9.63 14.91 0.63
N THR A 138 9.84 14.19 1.71
CA THR A 138 10.57 14.66 2.90
C THR A 138 12.08 14.54 2.75
N LEU A 139 12.56 13.77 1.77
CA LEU A 139 13.99 13.58 1.54
C LEU A 139 14.56 14.75 0.76
N ARG A 140 15.70 15.29 1.20
CA ARG A 140 16.30 16.48 0.59
C ARG A 140 16.65 16.23 -0.89
N PRO A 141 16.59 17.28 -1.74
CA PRO A 141 16.79 17.12 -3.18
C PRO A 141 18.22 16.71 -3.52
N ARG A 142 18.38 16.07 -4.68
CA ARG A 142 19.68 15.68 -5.22
C ARG A 142 20.64 16.87 -5.26
N GLY A 143 21.88 16.65 -4.81
CA GLY A 143 22.88 17.70 -4.73
C GLY A 143 22.76 18.60 -3.50
N ALA A 144 21.78 18.40 -2.61
CA ALA A 144 21.78 19.07 -1.32
C ALA A 144 22.91 18.55 -0.42
N TYR A 145 23.49 19.47 0.37
CA TYR A 145 24.61 19.17 1.25
C TYR A 145 24.17 18.32 2.46
N VAL A 146 25.04 17.41 2.91
CA VAL A 146 24.83 16.53 4.05
C VAL A 146 25.91 16.80 5.10
N SER A 147 25.60 17.67 6.06
CA SER A 147 26.59 18.18 7.03
C SER A 147 27.27 17.08 7.85
N GLY A 148 26.56 16.00 8.19
CA GLY A 148 27.13 14.87 8.94
C GLY A 148 28.12 14.01 8.16
N ALA A 149 28.06 14.06 6.82
CA ALA A 149 28.91 13.24 5.94
C ALA A 149 29.94 14.07 5.16
N GLY A 150 29.85 15.41 5.18
CA GLY A 150 30.71 16.29 4.39
C GLY A 150 30.56 16.09 2.88
N SER A 151 29.38 15.64 2.43
CA SER A 151 29.12 15.22 1.05
C SER A 151 27.76 15.71 0.55
N TYR A 152 27.42 15.38 -0.69
CA TYR A 152 26.15 15.74 -1.33
C TYR A 152 25.29 14.50 -1.54
N THR A 153 23.98 14.62 -1.33
CA THR A 153 23.05 13.48 -1.49
C THR A 153 22.77 13.16 -2.96
N SER A 154 22.49 11.89 -3.25
CA SER A 154 21.97 11.43 -4.55
C SER A 154 20.47 11.71 -4.75
N GLY A 155 19.79 12.18 -3.69
CA GLY A 155 18.38 12.56 -3.71
C GLY A 155 17.40 11.39 -3.53
N PRO A 156 16.08 11.66 -3.48
CA PRO A 156 15.07 10.71 -3.02
C PRO A 156 14.96 9.47 -3.89
N LEU A 157 15.08 9.62 -5.21
CA LEU A 157 14.91 8.52 -6.17
C LEU A 157 15.99 7.44 -6.02
N SER A 158 17.21 7.79 -5.61
CA SER A 158 18.27 6.81 -5.34
C SER A 158 17.93 5.95 -4.14
N PHE A 159 17.26 6.50 -3.12
CA PHE A 159 16.77 5.73 -1.99
C PHE A 159 15.57 4.86 -2.37
N MET A 160 14.68 5.35 -3.26
CA MET A 160 13.59 4.53 -3.79
C MET A 160 14.09 3.24 -4.47
N ASP A 161 15.27 3.26 -5.10
CA ASP A 161 15.87 2.06 -5.68
C ASP A 161 16.18 0.99 -4.62
N ILE A 162 16.53 1.38 -3.38
CA ILE A 162 16.72 0.44 -2.25
C ILE A 162 15.39 -0.24 -1.89
N PHE A 163 14.31 0.54 -1.80
CA PHE A 163 12.98 0.00 -1.52
C PHE A 163 12.51 -0.94 -2.65
N ASP A 164 12.75 -0.58 -3.91
CA ASP A 164 12.37 -1.40 -5.08
C ASP A 164 13.10 -2.75 -5.07
N LYS A 165 14.41 -2.75 -4.80
CA LYS A 165 15.21 -3.99 -4.68
C LYS A 165 14.79 -4.83 -3.49
N MET A 166 14.51 -4.20 -2.34
CA MET A 166 13.99 -4.89 -1.16
C MET A 166 12.66 -5.60 -1.49
N CYS A 167 11.70 -4.91 -2.10
CA CYS A 167 10.41 -5.51 -2.45
C CYS A 167 10.51 -6.57 -3.54
N PHE A 168 11.44 -6.42 -4.49
CA PHE A 168 11.70 -7.45 -5.49
C PHE A 168 12.23 -8.74 -4.85
N THR A 169 13.08 -8.60 -3.82
CA THR A 169 13.71 -9.73 -3.13
C THR A 169 12.72 -10.46 -2.21
N ILE A 170 11.81 -9.71 -1.56
CA ILE A 170 10.85 -10.29 -0.63
C ILE A 170 9.66 -10.88 -1.40
N SER A 171 9.56 -12.21 -1.38
CA SER A 171 8.33 -12.90 -1.75
C SER A 171 7.25 -12.63 -0.71
N SER A 172 6.19 -11.90 -1.08
CA SER A 172 5.08 -11.63 -0.17
C SER A 172 4.33 -12.92 0.17
N ALA A 173 3.87 -13.06 1.41
CA ALA A 173 3.17 -14.26 1.88
C ALA A 173 2.07 -14.72 0.90
N GLY A 174 1.97 -16.03 0.69
CA GLY A 174 0.97 -16.65 -0.20
C GLY A 174 1.30 -16.55 -1.69
N GLY A 175 2.59 -16.48 -2.06
CA GLY A 175 3.02 -16.49 -3.47
C GLY A 175 2.53 -15.27 -4.27
N ARG A 176 2.34 -14.13 -3.59
CA ARG A 176 1.98 -12.86 -4.22
C ARG A 176 3.24 -12.01 -4.37
N ARG A 177 3.26 -11.19 -5.41
CA ARG A 177 4.29 -10.17 -5.58
C ARG A 177 4.03 -9.03 -4.60
N GLY A 178 5.10 -8.47 -4.02
CA GLY A 178 4.99 -7.25 -3.24
C GLY A 178 4.50 -6.08 -4.11
N ALA A 179 3.72 -5.19 -3.51
CA ALA A 179 3.19 -4.01 -4.19
C ALA A 179 3.42 -2.78 -3.31
N GLN A 180 3.98 -1.73 -3.92
CA GLN A 180 4.30 -0.50 -3.22
C GLN A 180 3.70 0.72 -3.93
N MET A 181 3.40 1.76 -3.16
CA MET A 181 3.02 3.07 -3.67
C MET A 181 4.07 4.10 -3.27
N GLY A 182 4.65 4.80 -4.24
CA GLY A 182 5.53 5.94 -4.01
C GLY A 182 4.78 7.23 -4.36
N THR A 183 4.65 8.12 -3.39
CA THR A 183 4.08 9.45 -3.61
C THR A 183 5.16 10.53 -3.53
N PHE A 184 4.95 11.61 -4.27
CA PHE A 184 5.90 12.71 -4.36
C PHE A 184 5.17 14.05 -4.53
N ASP A 185 5.59 15.05 -3.77
CA ASP A 185 5.02 16.39 -3.82
C ASP A 185 5.31 17.04 -5.17
N VAL A 186 4.28 17.65 -5.77
CA VAL A 186 4.39 18.31 -7.08
C VAL A 186 5.31 19.54 -7.07
N GLY A 187 5.58 20.10 -5.91
CA GLY A 187 6.52 21.20 -5.69
C GLY A 187 7.93 20.79 -5.34
N HIS A 188 8.22 19.50 -5.16
CA HIS A 188 9.57 19.06 -4.79
C HIS A 188 10.58 19.34 -5.92
N PRO A 189 11.82 19.79 -5.65
CA PRO A 189 12.80 20.11 -6.70
C PRO A 189 13.12 18.95 -7.66
N ASP A 190 13.11 17.72 -7.15
CA ASP A 190 13.31 16.50 -7.95
C ASP A 190 12.03 15.96 -8.64
N VAL A 191 10.90 16.68 -8.62
CA VAL A 191 9.61 16.19 -9.16
C VAL A 191 9.70 15.79 -10.64
N MET A 192 10.48 16.52 -11.43
CA MET A 192 10.64 16.23 -12.85
C MET A 192 11.37 14.90 -13.10
N GLU A 193 12.31 14.54 -12.22
CA GLU A 193 12.97 13.24 -12.26
C GLU A 193 11.99 12.14 -11.86
N PHE A 194 11.18 12.38 -10.82
CA PHE A 194 10.14 11.44 -10.38
C PHE A 194 9.14 11.14 -11.50
N ILE A 195 8.66 12.17 -12.22
CA ILE A 195 7.77 12.03 -13.38
C ILE A 195 8.40 11.17 -14.49
N ARG A 196 9.71 11.30 -14.69
CA ARG A 196 10.44 10.60 -15.75
C ARG A 196 10.96 9.22 -15.32
N ALA A 197 10.93 8.89 -14.03
CA ALA A 197 11.63 7.73 -13.47
C ALA A 197 11.29 6.40 -14.16
N LYS A 198 10.03 6.20 -14.58
CA LYS A 198 9.58 4.98 -15.26
C LYS A 198 9.71 5.00 -16.78
N ARG A 199 10.28 6.06 -17.38
CA ARG A 199 10.68 6.04 -18.80
C ARG A 199 11.87 5.12 -19.03
N GLU A 200 12.70 4.92 -17.99
CA GLU A 200 13.75 3.91 -17.98
C GLU A 200 13.13 2.53 -17.77
N ASN A 201 13.27 1.66 -18.77
CA ASN A 201 12.77 0.29 -18.66
C ASN A 201 13.50 -0.47 -17.54
N GLY A 202 12.73 -1.02 -16.60
CA GLY A 202 13.32 -1.80 -15.50
C GLY A 202 13.31 -1.09 -14.15
N ARG A 203 13.23 0.24 -14.14
CA ARG A 203 13.36 1.04 -12.93
C ARG A 203 12.03 1.17 -12.18
N LEU A 204 12.11 1.09 -10.85
CA LEU A 204 10.98 1.21 -9.92
C LEU A 204 9.78 0.30 -10.28
N ARG A 205 10.06 -0.94 -10.71
CA ARG A 205 9.04 -1.90 -11.18
C ARG A 205 8.09 -2.36 -10.07
N GLN A 206 8.49 -2.29 -8.80
CA GLN A 206 7.67 -2.68 -7.65
C GLN A 206 6.74 -1.55 -7.17
N PHE A 207 6.92 -0.33 -7.69
CA PHE A 207 6.14 0.83 -7.31
C PHE A 207 5.07 1.19 -8.33
N ASN A 208 3.88 1.53 -7.84
CA ASN A 208 3.07 2.55 -8.49
C ASN A 208 3.55 3.93 -8.03
N LEU A 209 3.54 4.91 -8.92
CA LEU A 209 4.02 6.27 -8.64
C LEU A 209 2.88 7.26 -8.83
N SER A 210 2.74 8.22 -7.92
CA SER A 210 1.71 9.25 -8.00
C SER A 210 2.23 10.58 -7.45
N LEU A 211 1.79 11.68 -8.04
CA LEU A 211 2.07 13.02 -7.54
C LEU A 211 1.00 13.42 -6.52
N LEU A 212 1.44 14.07 -5.45
CA LEU A 212 0.57 14.80 -4.53
C LEU A 212 0.33 16.18 -5.13
N ILE A 213 -0.86 16.37 -5.70
CA ILE A 213 -1.27 17.60 -6.36
C ILE A 213 -1.99 18.49 -5.35
N THR A 214 -1.60 19.76 -5.26
CA THR A 214 -2.25 20.75 -4.38
C THR A 214 -3.22 21.66 -5.15
N ASP A 215 -4.09 22.34 -4.42
CA ASP A 215 -5.02 23.30 -5.02
C ASP A 215 -4.28 24.48 -5.67
N GLU A 216 -3.19 24.95 -5.08
CA GLU A 216 -2.35 26.03 -5.62
C GLU A 216 -1.71 25.62 -6.95
N PHE A 217 -1.29 24.36 -7.08
CA PHE A 217 -0.79 23.84 -8.35
C PHE A 217 -1.89 23.87 -9.41
N MET A 218 -3.10 23.41 -9.06
CA MET A 218 -4.23 23.41 -9.99
C MET A 218 -4.64 24.84 -10.40
N GLN A 219 -4.55 25.81 -9.49
CA GLN A 219 -4.74 27.23 -9.83
C GLN A 219 -3.66 27.74 -10.78
N ALA A 220 -2.40 27.44 -10.51
CA ALA A 220 -1.29 27.82 -11.39
C ALA A 220 -1.48 27.28 -12.81
N VAL A 221 -1.94 26.03 -12.96
CA VAL A 221 -2.26 25.44 -14.27
C VAL A 221 -3.41 26.17 -14.96
N ARG A 222 -4.51 26.49 -14.25
CA ARG A 222 -5.67 27.19 -14.84
C ARG A 222 -5.33 28.60 -15.32
N GLU A 223 -4.42 29.25 -14.63
CA GLU A 223 -4.03 30.66 -14.86
C GLU A 223 -2.75 30.79 -15.70
N ASP A 224 -2.20 29.67 -16.20
CA ASP A 224 -0.93 29.60 -16.94
C ASP A 224 0.24 30.29 -16.19
N ARG A 225 0.30 30.09 -14.86
CA ARG A 225 1.36 30.63 -13.99
C ARG A 225 2.53 29.67 -13.86
N GLU A 226 3.72 30.25 -13.66
CA GLU A 226 4.92 29.49 -13.32
C GLU A 226 4.77 28.82 -11.94
N TRP A 227 5.06 27.51 -11.87
CA TRP A 227 5.09 26.74 -10.63
C TRP A 227 6.51 26.62 -10.10
N LYS A 228 6.83 27.39 -9.05
CA LYS A 228 8.16 27.37 -8.43
C LYS A 228 8.34 26.11 -7.59
N LEU A 229 9.40 25.35 -7.84
CA LEU A 229 9.77 24.19 -7.00
C LEU A 229 10.47 24.67 -5.72
N ALA A 230 10.16 24.06 -4.59
CA ALA A 230 10.73 24.41 -3.29
C ALA A 230 10.86 23.18 -2.39
N PHE A 231 11.87 23.21 -1.53
CA PHE A 231 12.04 22.22 -0.46
C PHE A 231 11.95 22.92 0.90
N PRO A 232 11.28 22.35 1.91
CA PRO A 232 11.13 22.99 3.21
C PRO A 232 12.47 23.30 3.88
N LEU A 233 12.62 24.53 4.37
CA LEU A 233 13.75 24.92 5.21
C LEU A 233 13.52 24.37 6.63
N SER A 234 14.44 23.56 7.14
CA SER A 234 14.34 23.07 8.52
C SER A 234 14.72 24.16 9.52
N LEU A 235 14.18 24.07 10.75
CA LEU A 235 14.54 24.99 11.83
C LEU A 235 16.05 24.96 12.11
N ARG A 236 16.67 23.78 12.02
CA ARG A 236 18.12 23.62 12.23
C ARG A 236 18.94 24.37 11.18
N GLU A 237 18.53 24.33 9.91
CA GLU A 237 19.20 25.08 8.83
C GLU A 237 19.00 26.58 9.02
N TYR A 238 17.79 27.00 9.40
CA TYR A 238 17.51 28.39 9.73
C TYR A 238 18.38 28.90 10.89
N GLU A 239 18.51 28.13 11.97
CA GLU A 239 19.32 28.50 13.14
C GLU A 239 20.81 28.57 12.83
N ALA A 240 21.30 27.70 11.94
CA ALA A 240 22.70 27.66 11.53
C ALA A 240 23.08 28.84 10.63
N ASP A 241 22.29 29.12 9.60
CA ASP A 241 22.67 30.07 8.54
C ASP A 241 22.00 31.44 8.68
N LYS A 242 20.91 31.52 9.48
CA LYS A 242 20.06 32.72 9.66
C LYS A 242 19.77 33.45 8.34
N PRO A 243 19.24 32.74 7.32
CA PRO A 243 19.05 33.32 6.00
C PRO A 243 18.00 34.43 6.02
N ASP A 244 18.11 35.39 5.09
CA ASP A 244 17.06 36.39 4.88
C ASP A 244 15.84 35.76 4.22
N LEU A 245 14.83 35.43 5.03
CA LEU A 245 13.58 34.80 4.60
C LEU A 245 12.72 35.71 3.70
N LYS A 246 13.08 36.99 3.55
CA LYS A 246 12.36 37.94 2.69
C LYS A 246 12.87 37.92 1.26
N ASP A 247 13.99 37.26 0.97
CA ASP A 247 14.54 37.15 -0.39
C ASP A 247 13.66 36.26 -1.28
N PRO A 248 12.86 36.84 -2.21
CA PRO A 248 11.93 36.08 -3.05
C PRO A 248 12.64 35.29 -4.15
N ALA A 249 13.95 35.49 -4.35
CA ALA A 249 14.77 34.70 -5.25
C ALA A 249 15.20 33.36 -4.61
N LYS A 250 15.19 33.27 -3.28
CA LYS A 250 15.61 32.08 -2.52
C LYS A 250 14.46 31.37 -1.83
N PHE A 251 13.46 32.12 -1.36
CA PHE A 251 12.37 31.59 -0.55
C PHE A 251 11.02 31.78 -1.23
N VAL A 252 10.19 30.73 -1.11
CA VAL A 252 8.78 30.74 -1.52
C VAL A 252 7.96 30.36 -0.30
N TRP A 253 6.97 31.19 0.00
CA TRP A 253 6.01 30.93 1.06
C TRP A 253 4.79 30.21 0.47
N ARG A 254 4.38 29.12 1.11
CA ARG A 254 3.23 28.29 0.76
C ARG A 254 2.44 27.98 2.02
#